data_AF-A0A975IIE7-F1
#
_entry.id   AF-A0A975IIE7-F1
#
_cell.length_a   1.000
_cell.length_b   1.000
_cell.length_c   1.000
_cell.angle_alpha   90.00
_cell.angle_beta   90.00
_cell.angle_gamma   90.00
#
_symmetry.space_group_name_H-M   'P 1'
#
loop_
_entity.id
_entity.type
_entity.pdbx_description
1 polymer ?
#
loop_
_entity_poly.entity_id
_entity_poly.type
_entity_poly.pdbx_seq_one_letter_code
_entity_poly.pdbx_strand_id
1 'polypeptide(L)'
;MRIQVTEAGKWTLDAPQQVWRGEDGKADSVLQSALFAGQAMLVVKESDDTVGFSLRYLGFKATGFMTMTAAKQSAPDFAQRVLGRMLNMTSK
;
A
#
# COMPACT_ATOMS: atom_id res chain seq x y z
N MET A 1 -7.23 12.40 -23.05
CA MET A 1 -8.16 12.59 -21.92
C MET A 1 -7.54 13.58 -20.93
N ARG A 2 -8.32 14.47 -20.31
CA ARG A 2 -7.85 15.34 -19.21
C ARG A 2 -8.39 14.81 -17.89
N ILE A 3 -7.52 14.59 -16.91
CA ILE A 3 -7.88 14.15 -15.55
C ILE A 3 -7.84 15.38 -14.63
N GLN A 4 -8.90 15.58 -13.84
CA GLN A 4 -9.04 16.70 -12.90
C GLN A 4 -9.49 16.17 -11.54
N VAL A 5 -9.11 16.85 -10.47
CA VAL A 5 -9.67 16.63 -9.13
C VAL A 5 -11.03 17.32 -9.09
N THR A 6 -12.06 16.65 -8.58
CA THR A 6 -13.41 17.24 -8.46
C THR A 6 -13.42 18.33 -7.37
N GLU A 7 -14.35 19.29 -7.47
CA GLU A 7 -14.50 20.38 -6.48
C GLU A 7 -14.78 19.88 -5.06
N ALA A 8 -15.30 18.65 -4.93
CA ALA A 8 -15.44 17.98 -3.65
C ALA A 8 -14.09 17.79 -2.93
N GLY A 9 -12.95 17.89 -3.63
CA GLY A 9 -11.56 18.05 -3.14
C GLY A 9 -10.98 16.90 -2.31
N LYS A 10 -11.86 16.15 -1.65
CA LYS A 10 -11.64 15.01 -0.79
C LYS A 10 -12.80 14.09 -1.08
N TRP A 11 -12.59 13.13 -1.96
CA TRP A 11 -13.38 11.91 -1.88
C TRP A 11 -13.08 11.33 -0.50
N THR A 12 -14.01 11.48 0.45
CA THR A 12 -13.95 10.79 1.74
C THR A 12 -14.16 9.31 1.47
N LEU A 13 -13.05 8.61 1.30
CA LEU A 13 -13.03 7.16 1.32
C LEU A 13 -13.28 6.73 2.77
N ASP A 14 -13.87 5.55 2.95
CA ASP A 14 -14.25 5.01 4.27
C ASP A 14 -13.07 4.92 5.26
N ALA A 15 -11.82 5.04 4.76
CA ALA A 15 -10.64 5.27 5.56
C ALA A 15 -9.71 6.35 4.96
N PRO A 16 -8.87 7.00 5.80
CA PRO A 16 -7.89 7.95 5.33
C PRO A 16 -6.87 7.30 4.39
N GLN A 17 -6.51 8.00 3.30
CA GLN A 17 -5.44 7.57 2.40
C GLN A 17 -4.09 7.58 3.11
N GLN A 18 -3.28 6.54 2.89
CA GLN A 18 -1.89 6.41 3.33
C GLN A 18 -1.67 6.50 4.84
N VAL A 19 -2.73 6.31 5.64
CA VAL A 19 -2.63 6.21 7.09
C VAL A 19 -2.65 4.73 7.47
N TRP A 20 -1.52 4.25 7.99
CA TRP A 20 -1.36 2.86 8.43
C TRP A 20 -2.12 2.58 9.71
N ARG A 21 -2.85 1.47 9.74
CA ARG A 21 -3.60 0.96 10.90
C ARG A 21 -3.33 -0.53 11.08
N GLY A 22 -3.13 -0.96 12.31
CA GLY A 22 -3.09 -2.39 12.64
C GLY A 22 -4.49 -3.01 12.65
N GLU A 23 -4.55 -4.33 12.53
CA GLU A 23 -5.78 -5.15 12.49
C GLU A 23 -6.74 -4.86 13.66
N ASP A 24 -6.22 -4.53 14.85
CA ASP A 24 -6.99 -4.17 16.05
C ASP A 24 -6.82 -2.70 16.48
N GLY A 25 -6.33 -1.82 15.61
CA GLY A 25 -5.90 -0.46 16.00
C GLY A 25 -4.61 -0.43 16.84
N LYS A 26 -3.96 -1.57 17.06
CA LYS A 26 -2.67 -1.67 17.74
C LYS A 26 -1.52 -1.33 16.79
N ALA A 27 -0.60 -0.49 17.25
CA ALA A 27 0.59 -0.09 16.50
C ALA A 27 1.59 -1.24 16.27
N ASP A 28 1.52 -2.31 17.07
CA ASP A 28 2.49 -3.42 17.04
C ASP A 28 1.96 -4.69 16.33
N SER A 29 0.87 -4.58 15.56
CA SER A 29 0.39 -5.73 14.79
C SER A 29 1.42 -6.16 13.73
N VAL A 30 1.58 -7.49 13.58
CA VAL A 30 2.36 -8.16 12.52
C VAL A 30 1.82 -7.87 11.11
N LEU A 31 0.59 -7.34 11.04
CA LEU A 31 -0.09 -6.90 9.83
C LEU A 31 -0.63 -5.48 10.02
N GLN A 32 -0.33 -4.60 9.08
CA GLN A 32 -0.99 -3.29 9.00
C GLN A 32 -1.48 -3.01 7.60
N SER A 33 -2.53 -2.20 7.51
CA SER A 33 -3.14 -1.79 6.25
C SER A 33 -3.21 -0.27 6.12
N ALA A 34 -3.18 0.20 4.88
CA ALA A 34 -3.46 1.58 4.50
C ALA A 34 -4.15 1.60 3.15
N LEU A 35 -4.90 2.66 2.84
CA LEU A 35 -5.48 2.82 1.50
C LEU A 35 -4.54 3.60 0.58
N PHE A 36 -4.33 3.08 -0.63
CA PHE A 36 -3.65 3.73 -1.74
C PHE A 36 -4.58 3.71 -2.95
N ALA A 37 -4.93 4.90 -3.48
CA ALA A 37 -5.90 5.05 -4.56
C ALA A 37 -7.24 4.32 -4.27
N GLY A 38 -7.68 4.35 -3.00
CA GLY A 38 -8.89 3.66 -2.54
C GLY A 38 -8.78 2.13 -2.41
N GLN A 39 -7.60 1.56 -2.63
CA GLN A 39 -7.37 0.12 -2.56
C GLN A 39 -6.48 -0.23 -1.37
N ALA A 40 -6.75 -1.35 -0.70
CA ALA A 40 -6.00 -1.78 0.47
C ALA A 40 -4.58 -2.22 0.08
N MET A 41 -3.59 -1.62 0.74
CA MET A 41 -2.22 -2.10 0.78
C MET A 41 -1.92 -2.68 2.16
N LEU A 42 -1.29 -3.84 2.19
CA LEU A 42 -0.87 -4.50 3.43
C LEU A 42 0.65 -4.44 3.57
N VAL A 43 1.12 -4.20 4.78
CA VAL A 43 2.49 -4.54 5.21
C VAL A 43 2.40 -5.72 6.15
N VAL A 44 3.13 -6.78 5.84
CA VAL A 44 3.13 -8.04 6.61
C VAL A 44 4.54 -8.53 6.84
N LYS A 45 4.78 -9.11 8.02
CA LYS A 45 5.99 -9.91 8.28
C LYS A 45 5.99 -11.14 7.37
N GLU A 46 7.12 -11.48 6.75
CA GLU A 46 7.18 -12.54 5.73
C GLU A 46 7.08 -13.97 6.31
N SER A 47 7.68 -14.20 7.47
CA SER A 47 7.60 -15.44 8.25
C SER A 47 8.02 -15.15 9.69
N ASP A 48 7.69 -16.04 10.61
CA ASP A 48 8.20 -15.97 11.97
C ASP A 48 9.71 -16.21 12.06
N ASP A 49 10.24 -17.02 11.13
CA ASP A 49 11.66 -17.42 11.07
C ASP A 49 12.53 -16.50 10.19
N THR A 50 11.92 -15.54 9.49
CA THR A 50 12.65 -14.59 8.62
C THR A 50 12.51 -13.17 9.14
N VAL A 51 13.64 -12.47 9.23
CA VAL A 51 13.65 -11.03 9.54
C VAL A 51 13.35 -10.27 8.25
N GLY A 52 12.06 -10.11 7.93
CA GLY A 52 11.64 -9.46 6.68
C GLY A 52 10.19 -9.02 6.70
N PHE A 53 9.93 -7.91 6.04
CA PHE A 53 8.61 -7.37 5.77
C PHE A 53 8.37 -7.31 4.27
N SER A 54 7.10 -7.43 3.88
CA SER A 54 6.65 -7.29 2.50
C SER A 54 5.46 -6.35 2.40
N LEU A 55 5.36 -5.67 1.27
CA LEU A 55 4.16 -4.95 0.86
C LEU A 55 3.34 -5.83 -0.08
N ARG A 56 2.02 -5.80 0.07
CA ARG A 56 1.06 -6.48 -0.82
C ARG A 56 0.01 -5.47 -1.30
N TYR A 57 -0.18 -5.36 -2.60
CA TYR A 57 -1.10 -4.38 -3.20
C TYR A 57 -1.56 -4.85 -4.58
N LEU A 58 -2.89 -4.90 -4.81
CA LEU A 58 -3.49 -5.26 -6.11
C LEU A 58 -2.93 -6.55 -6.74
N GLY A 59 -2.61 -7.56 -5.92
CA GLY A 59 -2.03 -8.82 -6.38
C GLY A 59 -0.51 -8.81 -6.59
N PHE A 60 0.16 -7.67 -6.41
CA PHE A 60 1.62 -7.54 -6.48
C PHE A 60 2.25 -7.59 -5.08
N LYS A 61 3.52 -8.00 -5.02
CA LYS A 61 4.32 -8.09 -3.79
C LYS A 61 5.66 -7.36 -3.97
N ALA A 62 6.09 -6.60 -2.96
CA ALA A 62 7.46 -6.12 -2.82
C ALA A 62 8.08 -6.67 -1.53
N THR A 63 9.36 -7.04 -1.58
CA THR A 63 10.08 -7.73 -0.50
C THR A 63 11.44 -7.05 -0.25
N GLY A 64 12.21 -7.55 0.72
CA GLY A 64 13.56 -7.06 1.01
C GLY A 64 13.61 -5.96 2.08
N PHE A 65 12.50 -5.68 2.76
CA PHE A 65 12.47 -4.69 3.84
C PHE A 65 12.83 -5.34 5.18
N MET A 66 13.90 -4.87 5.83
CA MET A 66 14.31 -5.38 7.14
C MET A 66 13.40 -4.92 8.29
N THR A 67 12.68 -3.81 8.10
CA THR A 67 11.78 -3.23 9.10
C THR A 67 10.44 -2.85 8.48
N MET A 68 9.38 -2.87 9.31
CA MET A 68 8.05 -2.42 8.90
C MET A 68 8.07 -0.94 8.47
N THR A 69 8.85 -0.12 9.15
CA THR A 69 9.02 1.30 8.82
C THR A 69 9.61 1.49 7.42
N ALA A 70 10.65 0.75 7.05
CA ALA A 70 11.26 0.81 5.72
C ALA A 70 10.28 0.39 4.62
N ALA A 71 9.47 -0.64 4.88
CA ALA A 71 8.40 -1.06 3.97
C ALA A 71 7.37 0.06 3.79
N LYS A 72 6.86 0.65 4.88
CA LYS A 72 5.87 1.73 4.84
C LYS A 72 6.39 2.99 4.13
N GLN A 73 7.64 3.36 4.32
CA GLN A 73 8.27 4.48 3.62
C GLN A 73 8.36 4.25 2.11
N SER A 74 8.49 2.99 1.68
CA SER A 74 8.57 2.60 0.27
C SER A 74 7.20 2.41 -0.39
N ALA A 75 6.12 2.42 0.40
CA ALA A 75 4.77 2.12 -0.08
C ALA A 75 4.23 3.06 -1.18
N PRO A 76 4.46 4.39 -1.14
CA PRO A 76 4.03 5.27 -2.24
C PRO A 76 4.70 4.94 -3.58
N ASP A 77 6.02 4.71 -3.58
CA ASP A 77 6.77 4.31 -4.79
C ASP A 77 6.30 2.93 -5.28
N PHE A 78 6.08 1.98 -4.38
CA PHE A 78 5.53 0.67 -4.73
C PHE A 78 4.14 0.79 -5.38
N ALA A 79 3.22 1.58 -4.81
CA ALA A 79 1.89 1.81 -5.39
C ALA A 79 1.98 2.40 -6.81
N GLN A 80 2.82 3.42 -7.01
CA GLN A 80 3.03 4.03 -8.32
C GLN A 80 3.54 3.03 -9.35
N ARG A 81 4.53 2.20 -8.99
CA ARG A 81 5.07 1.15 -9.86
C ARG A 81 4.05 0.08 -10.21
N VAL A 82 3.22 -0.33 -9.24
CA VAL A 82 2.13 -1.29 -9.48
C VAL A 82 1.11 -0.73 -10.47
N LEU A 83 0.64 0.50 -10.27
CA LEU A 83 -0.31 1.14 -11.18
C LEU A 83 0.30 1.33 -12.59
N GLY A 84 1.57 1.75 -12.67
CA GLY A 84 2.30 1.82 -13.94
C GLY A 84 2.43 0.46 -14.63
N ARG A 85 2.68 -0.61 -13.87
CA ARG A 85 2.73 -1.98 -14.41
C ARG A 85 1.39 -2.42 -14.96
N MET A 86 0.29 -2.17 -14.24
CA MET A 86 -1.07 -2.49 -14.69
C MET A 86 -1.43 -1.72 -15.97
N LEU A 87 -1.06 -0.44 -16.06
CA LEU A 87 -1.25 0.35 -17.28
C LEU A 87 -0.49 -0.26 -18.48
N ASN A 88 0.74 -0.71 -18.26
CA ASN A 88 1.54 -1.36 -19.29
C ASN A 88 0.99 -2.74 -19.70
N MET A 89 0.18 -3.39 -18.86
CA MET A 89 -0.47 -4.66 -19.19
C MET A 89 -1.70 -4.47 -20.08
N THR A 90 -2.32 -3.28 -20.06
CA THR A 90 -3.51 -2.97 -20.87
C THR A 90 -3.18 -2.15 -22.12
N SER A 91 -2.01 -1.52 -22.17
CA SER A 91 -1.51 -0.79 -23.33
C SER A 91 -0.85 -1.78 -24.30
N LYS A 92 -1.49 -2.05 -25.45
CA LYS A 92 -0.93 -2.82 -26.56
C LYS A 92 0.05 -1.97 -27.38
#